data_AF-A0A522RMA7-F1
#
_entry.id   AF-A0A522RMA7-F1
#
_cell.length_a   1.000
_cell.length_b   1.000
_cell.length_c   1.000
_cell.angle_alpha   90.00
_cell.angle_beta   90.00
_cell.angle_gamma   90.00
#
_symmetry.space_group_name_H-M   'P 1'
#
loop_
_entity.id
_entity.type
_entity.pdbx_description
1 polymer ?
#
loop_
_entity_poly.entity_id
_entity_poly.type
_entity_poly.pdbx_seq_one_letter_code
_entity_poly.pdbx_strand_id
1 'polypeptide(L)'
;MKVSNQLVLALVIVALALQGCAETGSARPDTAQVASMSGPVAATSTPVSKSTTTAIPEDDGKPVVRADTKDHFKAVAAAVRQEMQPGGRFAYVNKTSRETVETRLTDMDALFQQYGSLNKMDSTAQGRLLADQNAINEVLARFDGNRRICWQETPVGTHFPRTVCRTLAEIQSQQQDSQHKLDQAQKIIQQQNQTNMSPASPISH
;
A
#
# COMPACT_ATOMS: atom_id res chain seq x y z
N MET A 1 46.26 0.18 -7.49
CA MET A 1 46.65 -0.68 -6.35
C MET A 1 45.52 -0.68 -5.33
N LYS A 2 45.28 -1.85 -4.71
CA LYS A 2 44.37 -2.17 -3.58
C LYS A 2 42.91 -2.54 -3.88
N VAL A 3 42.83 -3.80 -4.35
CA VAL A 3 41.89 -4.90 -4.10
C VAL A 3 40.79 -4.81 -3.01
N SER A 4 39.65 -5.37 -3.42
CA SER A 4 38.49 -5.95 -2.74
C SER A 4 38.63 -6.45 -1.30
N ASN A 5 37.54 -6.35 -0.54
CA ASN A 5 37.30 -7.16 0.65
C ASN A 5 35.90 -7.80 0.58
N GLN A 6 35.86 -9.05 0.10
CA GLN A 6 34.75 -9.98 0.28
C GLN A 6 35.04 -10.82 1.53
N LEU A 7 34.05 -10.93 2.42
CA LEU A 7 33.94 -11.95 3.48
C LEU A 7 32.42 -12.06 3.73
N VAL A 8 31.67 -13.07 3.29
CA VAL A 8 31.73 -14.53 3.49
C VAL A 8 31.54 -14.94 4.95
N LEU A 9 30.57 -15.85 5.16
CA LEU A 9 30.19 -16.63 6.35
C LEU A 9 29.31 -15.91 7.40
N ALA A 10 28.22 -16.49 7.94
CA ALA A 10 27.74 -17.87 7.93
C ALA A 10 26.21 -17.95 8.15
N LEU A 11 25.59 -18.88 7.43
CA LEU A 11 24.26 -19.44 7.66
C LEU A 11 24.22 -20.21 8.99
N VAL A 12 23.23 -19.94 9.83
CA VAL A 12 22.80 -20.88 10.88
C VAL A 12 21.38 -21.31 10.57
N ILE A 13 21.28 -22.52 10.02
CA ILE A 13 20.05 -23.28 9.85
C ILE A 13 19.78 -23.96 11.19
N VAL A 14 18.71 -23.55 11.88
CA VAL A 14 18.11 -24.38 12.94
C VAL A 14 16.79 -24.90 12.41
N ALA A 15 16.84 -26.15 11.94
CA ALA A 15 15.68 -26.98 11.76
C ALA A 15 15.21 -27.46 13.14
N LEU A 16 14.01 -27.07 13.56
CA LEU A 16 13.27 -27.81 14.58
C LEU A 16 12.12 -28.55 13.90
N ALA A 17 12.22 -29.86 13.95
CA ALA A 17 11.24 -30.80 13.45
C ALA A 17 10.18 -31.12 14.51
N LEU A 18 8.95 -31.31 14.02
CA LEU A 18 7.98 -32.35 14.40
C LEU A 18 7.52 -32.45 15.87
N GLN A 19 6.25 -32.10 16.06
CA GLN A 19 5.23 -32.77 16.89
C GLN A 19 3.88 -32.19 16.42
N GLY A 20 2.87 -32.90 15.90
CA GLY A 20 2.53 -34.31 16.07
C GLY A 20 1.45 -34.47 17.14
N CYS A 21 0.24 -33.93 16.94
CA CYS A 21 -0.95 -34.32 17.68
C CYS A 21 -2.06 -34.70 16.69
N ALA A 22 -2.33 -35.99 16.63
CA ALA A 22 -3.54 -36.56 16.06
C ALA A 22 -4.69 -36.35 17.06
N GLU A 23 -5.78 -35.73 16.63
CA GLU A 23 -7.07 -35.86 17.32
C GLU A 23 -8.02 -36.66 16.44
N THR A 24 -8.45 -37.77 17.03
CA THR A 24 -9.38 -38.75 16.50
C THR A 24 -10.78 -38.41 16.99
N GLY A 25 -11.75 -38.47 16.07
CA GLY A 25 -13.08 -39.02 16.35
C GLY A 25 -14.06 -38.16 17.14
N SER A 26 -15.02 -37.59 16.43
CA SER A 26 -16.43 -37.73 16.83
C SER A 26 -17.34 -37.71 15.61
N ALA A 27 -17.90 -38.88 15.33
CA ALA A 27 -19.05 -39.05 14.47
C ALA A 27 -20.28 -38.44 15.15
N ARG A 28 -21.10 -37.72 14.39
CA ARG A 28 -22.53 -37.62 14.66
C ARG A 28 -23.27 -37.62 13.32
N PRO A 29 -24.22 -38.53 13.10
CA PRO A 29 -25.08 -38.51 11.94
C PRO A 29 -26.23 -37.55 12.23
N ASP A 30 -26.58 -36.69 11.27
CA ASP A 30 -27.96 -36.22 11.17
C ASP A 30 -28.31 -36.05 9.69
N THR A 31 -29.17 -36.96 9.28
CA THR A 31 -29.95 -37.01 8.07
C THR A 31 -30.94 -35.85 8.06
N ALA A 32 -30.82 -34.95 7.08
CA ALA A 32 -31.96 -34.14 6.64
C ALA A 32 -31.79 -33.78 5.16
N GLN A 33 -32.32 -34.69 4.36
CA GLN A 33 -32.60 -34.61 2.94
C GLN A 33 -33.63 -33.49 2.69
N VAL A 34 -33.28 -32.49 1.87
CA VAL A 34 -34.28 -31.65 1.21
C VAL A 34 -33.94 -31.59 -0.28
N ALA A 35 -34.97 -31.88 -1.05
CA ALA A 35 -34.95 -32.26 -2.43
C ALA A 35 -34.57 -31.14 -3.40
N SER A 36 -33.90 -31.58 -4.46
CA SER A 36 -33.89 -31.07 -5.83
C SER A 36 -35.09 -30.20 -6.22
N MET A 37 -34.79 -29.00 -6.72
CA MET A 37 -35.54 -28.40 -7.81
C MET A 37 -34.56 -27.93 -8.88
N SER A 38 -34.50 -28.70 -9.95
CA SER A 38 -33.81 -28.38 -11.20
C SER A 38 -34.69 -27.41 -12.00
N GLY A 39 -34.17 -26.22 -12.28
CA GLY A 39 -34.73 -25.28 -13.26
C GLY A 39 -33.64 -24.90 -14.27
N PRO A 40 -33.92 -24.89 -15.58
CA PRO A 40 -32.93 -24.52 -16.59
C PRO A 40 -32.84 -22.99 -16.67
N VAL A 41 -31.78 -22.40 -16.12
CA VAL A 41 -31.51 -20.98 -16.35
C VAL A 41 -30.50 -20.87 -17.49
N ALA A 42 -31.04 -20.42 -18.62
CA ALA A 42 -30.30 -20.11 -19.82
C ALA A 42 -29.10 -19.19 -19.52
N ALA A 43 -27.98 -19.54 -20.14
CA ALA A 43 -26.77 -18.74 -20.21
C ALA A 43 -27.12 -17.31 -20.66
N THR A 44 -27.08 -16.38 -19.71
CA THR A 44 -26.96 -14.96 -20.02
C THR A 44 -25.55 -14.56 -19.59
N SER A 45 -24.61 -14.77 -20.51
CA SER A 45 -23.31 -14.12 -20.49
C SER A 45 -23.56 -12.62 -20.66
N THR A 46 -23.75 -11.92 -19.54
CA THR A 46 -23.62 -10.47 -19.54
C THR A 46 -22.15 -10.14 -19.78
N PRO A 47 -21.81 -9.39 -20.84
CA PRO A 47 -20.47 -8.85 -20.97
C PRO A 47 -20.28 -7.87 -19.81
N VAL A 48 -19.33 -8.18 -18.92
CA VAL A 48 -18.85 -7.23 -17.91
C VAL A 48 -18.46 -5.95 -18.64
N SER A 49 -19.23 -4.91 -18.39
CA SER A 49 -19.05 -3.57 -18.91
C SER A 49 -17.60 -3.13 -18.76
N LYS A 50 -17.03 -2.69 -19.89
CA LYS A 50 -15.80 -1.92 -19.94
C LYS A 50 -15.93 -0.72 -19.00
N SER A 51 -15.27 -0.76 -17.85
CA SER A 51 -15.07 0.43 -17.03
C SER A 51 -13.95 1.24 -17.65
N THR A 52 -14.30 2.12 -18.57
CA THR A 52 -13.46 3.24 -18.98
C THR A 52 -13.54 4.28 -17.87
N THR A 53 -12.76 4.08 -16.82
CA THR A 53 -12.41 5.13 -15.87
C THR A 53 -11.00 4.80 -15.37
N THR A 54 -10.14 5.80 -15.47
CA THR A 54 -8.75 5.88 -15.04
C THR A 54 -8.63 5.70 -13.52
N ALA A 55 -9.16 4.62 -12.99
CA ALA A 55 -9.07 4.22 -11.59
C ALA A 55 -8.28 2.91 -11.55
N ILE A 56 -7.38 2.81 -10.56
CA ILE A 56 -6.64 1.57 -10.31
C ILE A 56 -7.68 0.51 -9.89
N PRO A 57 -7.67 -0.69 -10.48
CA PRO A 57 -8.64 -1.72 -10.14
C PRO A 57 -8.62 -1.99 -8.63
N GLU A 58 -9.80 -2.18 -8.06
CA GLU A 58 -9.95 -2.53 -6.66
C GLU A 58 -10.54 -3.93 -6.53
N ASP A 59 -10.03 -4.69 -5.57
CA ASP A 59 -10.61 -5.96 -5.11
C ASP A 59 -10.90 -5.83 -3.62
N ASP A 60 -12.17 -5.91 -3.22
CA ASP A 60 -12.63 -5.61 -1.87
C ASP A 60 -12.13 -4.25 -1.30
N GLY A 61 -12.05 -3.24 -2.17
CA GLY A 61 -11.56 -1.89 -1.82
C GLY A 61 -10.04 -1.77 -1.65
N LYS A 62 -9.29 -2.85 -1.89
CA LYS A 62 -7.82 -2.84 -1.91
C LYS A 62 -7.31 -2.62 -3.33
N PRO A 63 -6.22 -1.86 -3.51
CA PRO A 63 -5.69 -1.62 -4.83
C PRO A 63 -5.02 -2.88 -5.38
N VAL A 64 -5.41 -3.26 -6.60
CA VAL A 64 -4.86 -4.42 -7.30
C VAL A 64 -4.37 -4.00 -8.69
N VAL A 65 -3.07 -4.07 -8.88
CA VAL A 65 -2.47 -4.00 -10.21
C VAL A 65 -2.64 -5.37 -10.86
N ARG A 66 -3.40 -5.46 -11.96
CA ARG A 66 -3.48 -6.65 -12.82
C ARG A 66 -2.93 -6.32 -14.20
N ALA A 67 -2.10 -7.19 -14.74
CA ALA A 67 -1.36 -6.96 -15.97
C ALA A 67 -1.52 -8.14 -16.92
N ASP A 68 -2.64 -8.16 -17.66
CA ASP A 68 -2.94 -9.25 -18.60
C ASP A 68 -2.40 -8.94 -20.01
N THR A 69 -2.46 -7.66 -20.40
CA THR A 69 -1.99 -7.14 -21.69
C THR A 69 -1.20 -5.86 -21.52
N LYS A 70 -0.35 -5.53 -22.50
CA LYS A 70 0.47 -4.32 -22.51
C LYS A 70 -0.35 -3.03 -22.37
N ASP A 71 -1.46 -2.92 -23.10
CA ASP A 71 -2.26 -1.69 -23.08
C ASP A 71 -2.98 -1.50 -21.74
N HIS A 72 -3.50 -2.58 -21.16
CA HIS A 72 -4.09 -2.55 -19.83
C HIS A 72 -3.03 -2.18 -18.78
N PHE A 73 -1.85 -2.81 -18.84
CA PHE A 73 -0.75 -2.52 -17.94
C PHE A 73 -0.34 -1.05 -18.00
N LYS A 74 -0.18 -0.48 -19.20
CA LYS A 74 0.18 0.93 -19.37
C LYS A 74 -0.83 1.88 -18.72
N ALA A 75 -2.12 1.61 -18.89
CA ALA A 75 -3.17 2.40 -18.27
C ALA A 75 -3.11 2.33 -16.73
N VAL A 76 -2.97 1.12 -16.17
CA VAL A 76 -2.85 0.93 -14.72
C VAL A 76 -1.57 1.58 -14.18
N ALA A 77 -0.44 1.42 -14.85
CA ALA A 77 0.83 2.02 -14.44
C ALA A 77 0.76 3.55 -14.45
N ALA A 78 0.11 4.15 -15.45
CA ALA A 78 -0.13 5.59 -15.49
C ALA A 78 -1.03 6.05 -14.32
N ALA A 79 -2.10 5.30 -14.03
CA ALA A 79 -2.97 5.60 -12.90
C ALA A 79 -2.24 5.49 -11.55
N VAL A 80 -1.42 4.46 -11.33
CA VAL A 80 -0.58 4.32 -10.13
C VAL A 80 0.36 5.51 -9.97
N ARG A 81 1.04 5.95 -11.04
CA ARG A 81 1.92 7.13 -11.00
C ARG A 81 1.16 8.42 -10.68
N GLN A 82 -0.05 8.56 -11.20
CA GLN A 82 -0.92 9.71 -10.92
C GLN A 82 -1.39 9.70 -9.46
N GLU A 83 -1.87 8.58 -8.95
CA GLU A 83 -2.34 8.44 -7.57
C GLU A 83 -1.20 8.56 -6.53
N MET A 84 0.05 8.39 -6.96
CA MET A 84 1.22 8.69 -6.15
C MET A 84 1.52 10.20 -6.04
N GLN A 85 1.00 11.06 -6.92
CA GLN A 85 1.23 12.51 -6.85
C GLN A 85 0.59 13.13 -5.59
N PRO A 86 0.99 14.37 -5.21
CA PRO A 86 0.36 15.07 -4.09
C PRO A 86 -1.16 15.13 -4.24
N GLY A 87 -1.89 14.76 -3.19
CA GLY A 87 -3.36 14.71 -3.19
C GLY A 87 -3.98 13.41 -3.73
N GLY A 88 -3.19 12.50 -4.32
CA GLY A 88 -3.65 11.18 -4.72
C GLY A 88 -3.75 10.17 -3.57
N ARG A 89 -4.38 9.03 -3.82
CA ARG A 89 -4.57 7.93 -2.85
C ARG A 89 -3.25 7.44 -2.23
N PHE A 90 -2.19 7.44 -3.02
CA PHE A 90 -0.85 7.00 -2.62
C PHE A 90 0.11 8.18 -2.41
N ALA A 91 -0.42 9.38 -2.14
CA ALA A 91 0.39 10.59 -1.92
C ALA A 91 1.41 10.43 -0.77
N TYR A 92 1.15 9.54 0.19
CA TYR A 92 1.99 9.32 1.37
C TYR A 92 3.00 8.18 1.23
N VAL A 93 3.16 7.58 0.05
CA VAL A 93 4.25 6.61 -0.20
C VAL A 93 5.60 7.29 0.03
N ASN A 94 6.51 6.65 0.77
CA ASN A 94 7.85 7.19 0.99
C ASN A 94 8.75 7.08 -0.26
N LYS A 95 9.86 7.82 -0.29
CA LYS A 95 10.76 7.88 -1.46
C LYS A 95 11.25 6.50 -1.92
N THR A 96 11.77 5.67 -1.01
CA THR A 96 12.27 4.33 -1.33
C THR A 96 11.18 3.42 -1.89
N SER A 97 9.96 3.51 -1.36
CA SER A 97 8.83 2.72 -1.83
C SER A 97 8.34 3.20 -3.20
N ARG A 98 8.38 4.50 -3.48
CA ARG A 98 8.11 5.06 -4.83
C ARG A 98 9.11 4.56 -5.84
N GLU A 99 10.40 4.59 -5.51
CA GLU A 99 11.47 4.05 -6.38
C GLU A 99 11.28 2.56 -6.64
N THR A 100 10.87 1.81 -5.61
CA THR A 100 10.54 0.38 -5.75
C THR A 100 9.39 0.18 -6.73
N VAL A 101 8.28 0.91 -6.56
CA VAL A 101 7.12 0.82 -7.47
C VAL A 101 7.51 1.18 -8.90
N GLU A 102 8.25 2.27 -9.11
CA GLU A 102 8.66 2.71 -10.44
C GLU A 102 9.59 1.72 -11.13
N THR A 103 10.55 1.17 -10.38
CA THR A 103 11.47 0.13 -10.89
C THR A 103 10.67 -1.10 -11.34
N ARG A 104 9.75 -1.58 -10.51
CA ARG A 104 8.92 -2.75 -10.81
C ARG A 104 7.98 -2.49 -12.00
N LEU A 105 7.37 -1.31 -12.08
CA LEU A 105 6.57 -0.93 -13.24
C LEU A 105 7.40 -0.89 -14.53
N THR A 106 8.66 -0.45 -14.45
CA THR A 106 9.58 -0.45 -15.59
C THR A 106 9.96 -1.87 -16.01
N ASP A 107 10.29 -2.74 -15.05
CA ASP A 107 10.60 -4.16 -15.29
C ASP A 107 9.42 -4.88 -15.97
N MET A 108 8.19 -4.65 -15.50
CA MET A 108 6.99 -5.20 -16.09
C MET A 108 6.76 -4.68 -17.53
N ASP A 109 6.97 -3.38 -17.79
CA ASP A 109 6.84 -2.84 -19.16
C ASP A 109 7.84 -3.51 -20.11
N ALA A 110 9.08 -3.74 -19.67
CA ALA A 110 10.10 -4.43 -20.46
C ALA A 110 9.67 -5.86 -20.85
N LEU A 111 9.07 -6.61 -19.91
CA LEU A 111 8.50 -7.93 -20.20
C LEU A 111 7.37 -7.84 -21.25
N PHE A 112 6.47 -6.85 -21.14
CA PHE A 112 5.44 -6.65 -22.16
C PHE A 112 5.97 -6.14 -23.50
N GLN A 113 7.08 -5.41 -23.53
CA GLN A 113 7.73 -5.03 -24.78
C GLN A 113 8.33 -6.24 -25.50
N GLN A 114 8.89 -7.18 -24.75
CA GLN A 114 9.51 -8.39 -25.30
C GLN A 114 8.47 -9.41 -25.78
N TYR A 115 7.44 -9.69 -24.98
CA TYR A 115 6.50 -10.79 -25.23
C TYR A 115 5.11 -10.32 -25.72
N GLY A 116 4.75 -9.06 -25.50
CA GLY A 116 3.46 -8.45 -25.90
C GLY A 116 2.30 -8.73 -24.93
N SER A 117 2.20 -9.94 -24.39
CA SER A 117 1.12 -10.37 -23.49
C SER A 117 1.56 -11.49 -22.56
N LEU A 118 0.86 -11.65 -21.43
CA LEU A 118 1.21 -12.63 -20.40
C LEU A 118 1.22 -14.08 -20.92
N ASN A 119 0.26 -14.44 -21.78
CA ASN A 119 0.16 -15.77 -22.41
C ASN A 119 1.29 -16.10 -23.40
N LYS A 120 2.08 -15.10 -23.83
CA LYS A 120 3.23 -15.29 -24.72
C LYS A 120 4.55 -15.36 -23.96
N MET A 121 4.54 -15.07 -22.66
CA MET A 121 5.72 -15.16 -21.80
C MET A 121 6.03 -16.62 -21.47
N ASP A 122 7.32 -16.97 -21.39
CA ASP A 122 7.74 -18.23 -20.81
C ASP A 122 7.48 -18.27 -19.29
N SER A 123 7.59 -19.45 -18.69
CA SER A 123 7.27 -19.64 -17.27
C SER A 123 8.12 -18.79 -16.33
N THR A 124 9.38 -18.50 -16.71
CA THR A 124 10.27 -17.66 -15.89
C THR A 124 9.85 -16.20 -15.97
N ALA A 125 9.55 -15.69 -17.17
CA ALA A 125 9.05 -14.35 -17.39
C ALA A 125 7.68 -14.12 -16.72
N GLN A 126 6.77 -15.11 -16.77
CA GLN A 126 5.50 -15.05 -16.03
C GLN A 126 5.74 -14.97 -14.52
N GLY A 127 6.62 -15.81 -13.97
CA GLY A 127 6.97 -15.78 -12.55
C GLY A 127 7.51 -14.43 -12.10
N ARG A 128 8.39 -13.82 -12.91
CA ARG A 128 8.92 -12.46 -12.65
C ARG A 128 7.81 -11.41 -12.67
N LEU A 129 6.93 -11.44 -13.68
CA LEU A 129 5.81 -10.51 -13.78
C LEU A 129 4.89 -10.58 -12.55
N LEU A 130 4.53 -11.79 -12.10
CA LEU A 130 3.70 -11.97 -10.90
C LEU A 130 4.44 -11.51 -9.64
N ALA A 131 5.74 -11.77 -9.52
CA ALA A 131 6.52 -11.30 -8.38
C ALA A 131 6.56 -9.76 -8.33
N ASP A 132 6.77 -9.10 -9.47
CA ASP A 132 6.77 -7.64 -9.55
C ASP A 132 5.39 -7.05 -9.23
N GLN A 133 4.33 -7.67 -9.74
CA GLN A 133 2.94 -7.31 -9.41
C GLN A 133 2.64 -7.42 -7.91
N ASN A 134 3.05 -8.53 -7.29
CA ASN A 134 2.86 -8.73 -5.85
C ASN A 134 3.64 -7.69 -5.02
N ALA A 135 4.88 -7.39 -5.41
CA ALA A 135 5.69 -6.38 -4.73
C ALA A 135 5.05 -4.98 -4.81
N ILE A 136 4.52 -4.60 -5.97
CA ILE A 136 3.78 -3.34 -6.13
C ILE A 136 2.53 -3.34 -5.25
N ASN A 137 1.72 -4.40 -5.32
CA ASN A 137 0.48 -4.50 -4.55
C ASN A 137 0.74 -4.43 -3.04
N GLU A 138 1.82 -5.06 -2.54
CA GLU A 138 2.23 -4.97 -1.14
C GLU A 138 2.57 -3.54 -0.73
N VAL A 139 3.33 -2.81 -1.56
CA VAL A 139 3.65 -1.40 -1.31
C VAL A 139 2.37 -0.56 -1.31
N LEU A 140 1.54 -0.67 -2.35
CA LEU A 140 0.31 0.11 -2.47
C LEU A 140 -0.66 -0.17 -1.32
N ALA A 141 -0.82 -1.42 -0.90
CA ALA A 141 -1.68 -1.77 0.22
C ALA A 141 -1.20 -1.19 1.57
N ARG A 142 0.12 -1.08 1.78
CA ARG A 142 0.68 -0.46 2.99
C ARG A 142 0.45 1.05 3.05
N PHE A 143 0.59 1.71 1.90
CA PHE A 143 0.51 3.17 1.77
C PHE A 143 -0.81 3.67 1.20
N ASP A 144 -1.83 2.82 1.19
CA ASP A 144 -3.17 3.19 0.75
C ASP A 144 -3.74 4.26 1.67
N GLY A 145 -3.93 5.48 1.14
CA GLY A 145 -4.52 6.59 1.86
C GLY A 145 -5.92 6.30 2.39
N ASN A 146 -6.67 5.40 1.75
CA ASN A 146 -8.01 5.00 2.16
C ASN A 146 -8.01 3.89 3.23
N ARG A 147 -6.85 3.31 3.54
CA ARG A 147 -6.72 2.27 4.58
C ARG A 147 -7.11 2.84 5.93
N ARG A 148 -8.15 2.28 6.53
CA ARG A 148 -8.56 2.60 7.91
C ARG A 148 -7.63 1.94 8.92
N ILE A 149 -7.15 2.76 9.85
CA ILE A 149 -6.35 2.35 10.99
C ILE A 149 -7.17 2.67 12.23
N CYS A 150 -7.43 1.67 13.06
CA CYS A 150 -8.17 1.80 14.30
C CYS A 150 -7.25 1.55 15.50
N TRP A 151 -7.35 2.39 16.53
CA TRP A 151 -6.65 2.20 17.80
C TRP A 151 -7.57 2.60 18.95
N GLN A 152 -7.23 2.16 20.16
CA GLN A 152 -7.90 2.61 21.37
C GLN A 152 -7.17 3.82 21.94
N GLU A 153 -7.93 4.88 22.25
CA GLU A 153 -7.42 6.06 22.95
C GLU A 153 -8.25 6.31 24.21
N THR A 154 -7.59 6.83 25.25
CA THR A 154 -8.24 7.26 26.49
C THR A 154 -8.32 8.79 26.46
N PRO A 155 -9.51 9.39 26.24
CA PRO A 155 -9.65 10.84 26.16
C PRO A 155 -9.29 11.53 27.48
N VAL A 156 -8.91 12.80 27.40
CA VAL A 156 -8.76 13.65 28.59
C VAL A 156 -10.13 13.93 29.22
N GLY A 157 -10.21 13.89 30.55
CA GLY A 157 -11.46 14.10 31.31
C GLY A 157 -12.19 12.78 31.64
N THR A 158 -12.58 12.00 30.63
CA THR A 158 -13.20 10.68 30.83
C THR A 158 -12.18 9.58 30.59
N HIS A 159 -11.72 8.91 31.63
CA HIS A 159 -10.71 7.83 31.50
C HIS A 159 -11.27 6.52 30.90
N PHE A 160 -12.38 6.60 30.16
CA PHE A 160 -12.98 5.47 29.46
C PHE A 160 -12.33 5.31 28.09
N PRO A 161 -11.77 4.13 27.76
CA PRO A 161 -11.20 3.87 26.46
C PRO A 161 -12.26 3.94 25.37
N ARG A 162 -11.95 4.58 24.24
CA ARG A 162 -12.78 4.54 23.04
C ARG A 162 -11.96 4.09 21.84
N THR A 163 -12.59 3.36 20.93
CA THR A 163 -11.99 3.00 19.65
C THR A 163 -12.16 4.16 18.67
N VAL A 164 -11.05 4.63 18.10
CA VAL A 164 -11.05 5.64 17.03
C VAL A 164 -10.45 5.03 15.78
N CYS A 165 -11.14 5.22 14.66
CA CYS A 165 -10.67 4.80 13.34
C CYS A 165 -10.47 6.03 12.47
N ARG A 166 -9.31 6.14 11.82
CA ARG A 166 -9.00 7.17 10.82
C ARG A 166 -8.35 6.55 9.61
N THR A 167 -8.42 7.21 8.46
CA THR A 167 -7.69 6.78 7.27
C THR A 167 -6.21 7.13 7.40
N LEU A 168 -5.34 6.42 6.68
CA LEU A 168 -3.92 6.76 6.64
C LEU A 168 -3.71 8.20 6.16
N ALA A 169 -4.48 8.65 5.17
CA ALA A 169 -4.41 10.02 4.67
C ALA A 169 -4.75 11.05 5.75
N GLU A 170 -5.82 10.83 6.53
CA GLU A 170 -6.20 11.71 7.63
C GLU A 170 -5.11 11.78 8.70
N ILE A 171 -4.53 10.64 9.08
CA ILE A 171 -3.47 10.56 10.08
C ILE A 171 -2.24 11.36 9.62
N GLN A 172 -1.82 11.18 8.37
CA GLN A 172 -0.66 11.87 7.81
C GLN A 172 -0.90 13.38 7.67
N SER A 173 -2.08 13.79 7.19
CA SER A 173 -2.46 15.20 7.13
C SER A 173 -2.42 15.85 8.51
N GLN A 174 -3.00 15.21 9.52
CA GLN A 174 -3.01 15.74 10.89
C GLN A 174 -1.60 15.85 11.49
N GLN A 175 -0.72 14.89 11.19
CA GLN A 175 0.68 14.93 11.62
C GLN A 175 1.43 16.09 10.97
N GLN A 176 1.24 16.32 9.67
CA GLN A 176 1.84 17.43 8.93
C GLN A 176 1.32 18.78 9.44
N ASP A 177 0.01 18.91 9.63
CA ASP A 177 -0.62 20.13 10.16
C ASP A 177 -0.12 20.46 11.58
N SER A 178 0.04 19.44 12.42
CA SER A 178 0.55 19.60 13.78
C SER A 178 1.99 20.09 13.78
N GLN A 179 2.86 19.50 12.95
CA GLN A 179 4.26 19.93 12.80
C GLN A 179 4.33 21.38 12.29
N HIS A 180 3.56 21.71 11.26
CA HIS A 180 3.54 23.06 10.70
C HIS A 180 3.11 24.11 11.74
N LYS A 181 2.09 23.82 12.56
CA LYS A 181 1.65 24.72 13.65
C LYS A 181 2.73 24.92 14.71
N LEU A 182 3.46 23.86 15.08
CA LEU A 182 4.57 23.95 16.04
C LEU A 182 5.71 24.79 15.47
N ASP A 183 6.09 24.56 14.21
CA ASP A 183 7.13 25.32 13.53
C ASP A 183 6.76 26.81 13.42
N GLN A 184 5.50 27.11 13.11
CA GLN A 184 4.99 28.48 13.07
C GLN A 184 5.05 29.16 14.45
N ALA A 185 4.60 28.47 15.50
CA ALA A 185 4.64 28.99 16.86
C ALA A 185 6.08 29.28 17.31
N GLN A 186 7.03 28.39 17.00
CA GLN A 186 8.45 28.60 17.30
C GLN A 186 9.02 29.83 16.58
N LYS A 187 8.69 30.03 15.29
CA LYS A 187 9.13 31.21 14.53
C LYS A 187 8.62 32.51 15.15
N ILE A 188 7.35 32.54 15.58
CA ILE A 188 6.76 33.72 16.23
C ILE A 188 7.50 34.06 17.53
N ILE A 189 7.77 33.04 18.37
CA ILE A 189 8.51 33.23 19.63
C ILE A 189 9.92 33.78 19.36
N GLN A 190 10.62 33.26 18.34
CA GLN A 190 11.95 33.75 17.96
C GLN A 190 11.93 35.20 17.48
N GLN A 191 10.93 35.59 16.68
CA GLN A 191 10.77 36.96 16.20
C GLN A 191 10.49 37.93 17.35
N GLN A 192 9.63 37.57 18.30
CA GLN A 192 9.34 38.40 19.49
C GLN A 192 10.59 38.63 20.35
N ASN A 193 11.44 37.60 20.49
CA ASN A 193 12.69 37.74 21.21
C ASN A 193 13.68 38.68 20.49
N GLN A 194 13.70 38.68 19.16
CA GLN A 194 14.55 39.60 18.37
C GLN A 194 14.06 41.06 18.43
N THR A 195 12.74 41.29 18.39
CA THR A 195 12.18 42.64 18.50
C THR A 195 12.41 43.25 19.88
N ASN A 196 12.43 42.43 20.94
CA ASN A 196 12.73 42.89 22.30
C ASN A 196 14.22 43.15 22.56
N MET A 197 15.12 42.77 21.65
CA MET A 197 16.57 43.01 21.75
C MET A 197 17.07 44.12 20.81
N SER A 198 16.18 44.79 20.06
CA SER A 198 16.57 45.94 19.23
C SER A 198 16.73 47.19 20.13
N PRO A 199 17.94 47.77 20.28
CA PRO A 199 18.12 48.94 21.12
C PRO A 199 17.36 50.13 20.53
N ALA A 200 16.62 50.83 21.39
CA ALA A 200 16.00 52.11 21.06
C ALA A 200 17.04 53.02 20.37
N SER A 201 16.77 53.46 19.14
CA SER A 201 17.62 54.43 18.47
C SER A 201 17.76 55.67 19.36
N PRO A 202 18.98 56.19 19.57
CA PRO A 202 19.15 57.38 20.39
C PRO A 202 18.44 58.54 19.71
N ILE A 203 17.56 59.20 20.45
CA ILE A 203 16.90 60.45 20.05
C ILE A 203 17.99 61.51 19.99
N SER A 204 18.39 61.91 18.77
CA SER A 204 19.28 63.07 18.56
C SER A 204 18.47 64.35 18.74
N HIS A 205 18.86 65.15 19.73
CA HIS A 205 18.41 66.54 19.96
C HIS A 205 19.17 67.53 19.08
#